data_AF-A0A925V2H7-F1
#
_entry.id   AF-A0A925V2H7-F1
#
_cell.length_a   1.000
_cell.length_b   1.000
_cell.length_c   1.000
_cell.angle_alpha   90.00
_cell.angle_beta   90.00
_cell.angle_gamma   90.00
#
_symmetry.space_group_name_H-M   'P 1'
#
loop_
_entity.id
_entity.type
_entity.pdbx_description
1 polymer ?
#
loop_
_entity_poly.entity_id
_entity_poly.type
_entity_poly.pdbx_seq_one_letter_code
_entity_poly.pdbx_strand_id
1 'polypeptide(L)'
;MKAQSPQLGYNHNIPHRGRLYHVQTEDSGIDKAHIFTHVFYDGTIIASRKTEYRDRLSEPELSPLVIGLMQDSHKSIIRSLRNGEFDDKIERTIGPHPVEDNRELTELPADNAVQRPERREPPEPRDVEPQGPPLTPGRPGPTVDPGLTHPVFAAAEARAQVAAAAAGHGQSRPSPGPSRIKRRAVGGIGGAGVKVGTPITQRRDLIVGKFSSEHQAQLDEEILALLRDEV
;
A
#
# COMPACT_ATOMS: atom_id res chain seq x y z
N MET A 1 25.05 -7.88 -12.23
CA MET A 1 23.67 -8.11 -12.72
C MET A 1 22.82 -6.97 -12.16
N LYS A 2 21.99 -6.29 -12.97
CA LYS A 2 21.15 -5.20 -12.46
C LYS A 2 20.14 -5.81 -11.48
N ALA A 3 20.02 -5.23 -10.29
CA ALA A 3 18.97 -5.61 -9.35
C ALA A 3 17.62 -5.36 -10.02
N GLN A 4 16.91 -6.44 -10.33
CA GLN A 4 15.54 -6.34 -10.82
C GLN A 4 14.66 -5.96 -9.64
N SER A 5 13.88 -4.88 -9.80
CA SER A 5 12.97 -4.43 -8.75
C SER A 5 11.98 -5.55 -8.41
N PRO A 6 11.62 -5.74 -7.12
CA PRO A 6 10.67 -6.76 -6.70
C PRO A 6 9.34 -6.59 -7.44
N GLN A 7 8.78 -7.72 -7.86
CA GLN A 7 7.52 -7.78 -8.59
C GLN A 7 6.36 -7.30 -7.68
N LEU A 8 5.35 -6.64 -8.25
CA LEU A 8 4.16 -6.22 -7.50
C LEU A 8 3.48 -7.45 -6.87
N GLY A 9 3.24 -7.41 -5.56
CA GLY A 9 2.62 -8.49 -4.81
C GLY A 9 1.13 -8.69 -5.10
N TYR A 10 0.61 -9.86 -4.75
CA TYR A 10 -0.82 -10.21 -4.86
C TYR A 10 -1.51 -10.07 -3.51
N ASN A 11 -2.76 -9.61 -3.52
CA ASN A 11 -3.51 -9.36 -2.31
C ASN A 11 -5.01 -9.65 -2.50
N HIS A 12 -5.56 -10.55 -1.67
CA HIS A 12 -6.96 -10.95 -1.73
C HIS A 12 -7.57 -11.13 -0.35
N ASN A 13 -8.83 -10.72 -0.20
CA ASN A 13 -9.64 -11.02 0.98
C ASN A 13 -10.50 -12.24 0.70
N ILE A 14 -10.38 -13.27 1.53
CA ILE A 14 -11.00 -14.58 1.33
C ILE A 14 -11.94 -14.88 2.51
N PRO A 15 -13.26 -15.01 2.26
CA PRO A 15 -14.19 -15.46 3.29
C PRO A 15 -14.01 -16.95 3.55
N HIS A 16 -13.93 -17.32 4.83
CA HIS A 16 -13.85 -18.71 5.29
C HIS A 16 -14.48 -18.84 6.67
N ARG A 17 -15.46 -19.73 6.82
CA ARG A 17 -16.13 -20.08 8.08
C ARG A 17 -16.52 -18.90 8.99
N GLY A 18 -17.19 -17.89 8.42
CA GLY A 18 -17.66 -16.70 9.14
C GLY A 18 -16.61 -15.62 9.39
N ARG A 19 -15.39 -15.78 8.87
CA ARG A 19 -14.29 -14.84 9.02
C ARG A 19 -13.75 -14.40 7.67
N LEU A 20 -13.19 -13.20 7.62
CA LEU A 20 -12.52 -12.65 6.44
C LEU A 20 -11.00 -12.70 6.66
N TYR A 21 -10.31 -13.50 5.85
CA TYR A 21 -8.86 -13.64 5.89
C TYR A 21 -8.22 -12.81 4.79
N HIS A 22 -7.00 -12.35 5.03
CA HIS A 22 -6.22 -11.58 4.08
C HIS A 22 -5.05 -12.41 3.58
N VAL A 23 -5.00 -12.70 2.29
CA VAL A 23 -3.92 -13.45 1.67
C VAL A 23 -3.03 -12.47 0.92
N GLN A 24 -1.73 -12.47 1.23
CA GLN A 24 -0.75 -11.57 0.61
C GLN A 24 0.44 -12.38 0.12
N THR A 25 0.83 -12.18 -1.15
CA THR A 25 2.02 -12.77 -1.74
C THR A 25 3.01 -11.70 -2.17
N GLU A 26 4.27 -11.85 -1.76
CA GLU A 26 5.35 -10.92 -2.09
C GLU A 26 6.60 -11.67 -2.56
N ASP A 27 7.31 -11.10 -3.53
CA ASP A 27 8.63 -11.54 -3.96
C ASP A 27 9.72 -10.70 -3.25
N SER A 28 10.75 -11.38 -2.74
CA SER A 28 11.86 -10.73 -2.05
C SER A 28 13.00 -10.30 -2.99
N GLY A 29 12.79 -10.38 -4.30
CA GLY A 29 13.75 -10.03 -5.33
C GLY A 29 14.84 -11.09 -5.52
N ILE A 30 15.64 -10.89 -6.57
CA ILE A 30 16.66 -11.83 -7.06
C ILE A 30 17.74 -12.15 -6.00
N ASP A 31 18.10 -11.18 -5.16
CA ASP A 31 19.17 -11.36 -4.16
C ASP A 31 18.84 -12.48 -3.15
N LYS A 32 17.57 -12.54 -2.74
CA LYS A 32 17.06 -13.54 -1.79
C LYS A 32 16.44 -14.74 -2.51
N ALA A 33 15.79 -14.50 -3.66
CA ALA A 33 15.15 -15.48 -4.53
C ALA A 33 14.15 -16.40 -3.81
N HIS A 34 13.27 -15.78 -3.03
CA HIS A 34 12.12 -16.44 -2.42
C HIS A 34 10.85 -15.61 -2.51
N ILE A 35 9.73 -16.30 -2.59
CA ILE A 35 8.37 -15.76 -2.56
C ILE A 35 7.76 -16.17 -1.23
N PHE A 36 7.10 -15.22 -0.56
CA PHE A 36 6.32 -15.48 0.63
C PHE A 36 4.84 -15.26 0.36
N THR A 37 4.02 -16.20 0.78
CA THR A 37 2.56 -16.05 0.84
C THR A 37 2.11 -16.18 2.28
N HIS A 38 1.40 -15.19 2.80
CA HIS A 38 0.89 -15.16 4.18
C HIS A 38 -0.63 -15.13 4.17
N VAL A 39 -1.23 -15.82 5.15
CA VAL A 39 -2.65 -15.69 5.51
C VAL A 39 -2.71 -14.95 6.83
N PHE A 40 -3.40 -13.81 6.84
CA PHE A 40 -3.61 -12.99 8.03
C PHE A 40 -5.08 -13.00 8.45
N TYR A 41 -5.27 -12.83 9.74
CA TYR A 41 -6.55 -12.48 10.35
C TYR A 41 -6.29 -11.45 11.45
N ASP A 42 -6.91 -10.28 11.34
CA ASP A 42 -6.77 -9.17 12.31
C ASP A 42 -5.31 -8.87 12.73
N GLY A 43 -4.40 -8.78 11.75
CA GLY A 43 -2.97 -8.53 11.97
C GLY A 43 -2.16 -9.74 12.47
N THR A 44 -2.79 -10.88 12.75
CA THR A 44 -2.11 -12.11 13.15
C THR A 44 -1.86 -13.01 11.94
N ILE A 45 -0.63 -13.52 11.81
CA ILE A 45 -0.27 -14.49 10.78
C ILE A 45 -0.76 -15.88 11.21
N ILE A 46 -1.62 -16.47 10.38
CA ILE A 46 -2.15 -17.82 10.57
C ILE A 46 -1.27 -18.83 9.85
N ALA A 47 -1.05 -18.61 8.56
CA ALA A 47 -0.23 -19.49 7.75
C ALA A 47 0.78 -18.69 6.94
N SER A 48 1.92 -19.32 6.65
CA SER A 48 2.95 -18.76 5.80
C SER A 48 3.50 -19.87 4.92
N ARG A 49 3.68 -19.57 3.65
CA ARG A 49 4.34 -20.44 2.68
C ARG A 49 5.52 -19.71 2.09
N LYS A 50 6.65 -20.40 2.05
CA LYS A 50 7.88 -19.93 1.42
C LYS A 50 8.15 -20.81 0.20
N THR A 51 8.37 -20.17 -0.94
CA THR A 51 8.73 -20.83 -2.19
C THR A 51 10.06 -20.25 -2.66
N GLU A 52 11.11 -21.06 -2.69
CA GLU A 52 12.43 -20.65 -3.18
C GLU A 52 12.53 -20.89 -4.69
N TYR A 53 13.22 -20.01 -5.41
CA TYR A 53 13.43 -20.14 -6.86
C TYR A 53 14.90 -19.93 -7.26
N ARG A 54 15.83 -20.11 -6.31
CA ARG A 54 17.28 -19.95 -6.51
C ARG A 54 17.80 -20.77 -7.68
N ASP A 55 17.29 -21.97 -7.86
CA ASP A 55 17.72 -22.91 -8.91
C ASP A 55 17.27 -22.47 -10.31
N ARG A 56 16.33 -21.52 -10.40
CA ARG A 56 15.74 -21.04 -11.65
C ARG A 56 16.26 -19.68 -12.09
N LEU A 57 17.25 -19.13 -11.37
CA LEU A 57 17.84 -17.81 -11.67
C LEU A 57 18.59 -17.75 -13.00
N SER A 58 19.00 -18.90 -13.54
CA SER A 58 19.72 -18.99 -14.82
C SER A 58 18.79 -19.02 -16.04
N GLU A 59 17.48 -19.08 -15.84
CA GLU A 59 16.49 -19.10 -16.91
C GLU A 59 16.43 -17.74 -17.63
N PRO A 60 16.34 -17.71 -18.98
CA PRO A 60 16.31 -16.47 -19.75
C PRO A 60 15.06 -15.61 -19.50
N GLU A 61 13.95 -16.24 -19.08
CA GLU A 61 12.64 -15.62 -18.86
C GLU A 61 12.28 -15.62 -17.36
N LEU A 62 13.16 -15.07 -16.51
CA LEU A 62 12.99 -15.10 -15.05
C LEU A 62 11.75 -14.32 -14.57
N SER A 63 11.45 -13.17 -15.17
CA SER A 63 10.31 -12.33 -14.74
C SER A 63 8.96 -13.04 -14.85
N PRO A 64 8.54 -13.56 -16.03
CA PRO A 64 7.28 -14.27 -16.15
C PRO A 64 7.25 -15.56 -15.32
N LEU A 65 8.41 -16.21 -15.11
CA LEU A 65 8.52 -17.38 -14.24
C LEU A 65 8.21 -17.03 -12.76
N VAL A 66 8.78 -15.95 -12.25
CA VAL A 66 8.52 -15.48 -10.87
C VAL A 66 7.05 -15.09 -10.72
N ILE A 67 6.47 -14.40 -11.71
CA ILE A 67 5.03 -14.07 -11.74
C ILE A 67 4.18 -15.34 -11.63
N GLY A 68 4.45 -16.35 -12.45
CA GLY A 68 3.73 -17.63 -12.41
C GLY A 68 3.86 -18.32 -11.05
N LEU A 69 5.07 -18.37 -10.48
CA LEU A 69 5.31 -18.93 -9.14
C LEU A 69 4.56 -18.17 -8.04
N MET A 70 4.48 -16.84 -8.13
CA MET A 70 3.73 -16.03 -7.18
C MET A 70 2.23 -16.33 -7.28
N GLN A 71 1.67 -16.40 -8.49
CA GLN A 71 0.26 -16.75 -8.72
C GLN A 71 -0.06 -18.16 -8.21
N ASP A 72 0.80 -19.14 -8.49
CA ASP A 72 0.61 -20.53 -8.06
C ASP A 72 0.66 -20.68 -6.54
N SER A 73 1.65 -20.03 -5.90
CA SER A 73 1.75 -19.99 -4.44
C SER A 73 0.50 -19.35 -3.81
N HIS A 74 0.04 -18.24 -4.37
CA HIS A 74 -1.14 -17.52 -3.90
C HIS A 74 -2.42 -18.37 -4.03
N LYS A 75 -2.70 -18.92 -5.21
CA LYS A 75 -3.86 -19.80 -5.46
C LYS A 75 -3.84 -21.04 -4.58
N SER A 76 -2.67 -21.64 -4.40
CA SER A 76 -2.55 -22.83 -3.57
C SER A 76 -2.88 -22.55 -2.11
N ILE A 77 -2.45 -21.42 -1.56
CA ILE A 77 -2.80 -21.03 -0.18
C ILE A 77 -4.31 -20.79 -0.04
N ILE A 78 -4.93 -20.14 -1.03
CA ILE A 78 -6.39 -19.91 -1.01
C ILE A 78 -7.15 -21.23 -1.01
N ARG A 79 -6.73 -22.19 -1.85
CA ARG A 79 -7.33 -23.53 -1.87
C ARG A 79 -7.16 -24.24 -0.52
N SER A 80 -5.95 -24.25 0.04
CA SER A 80 -5.70 -24.85 1.36
C SER A 80 -6.55 -24.20 2.46
N LEU A 81 -6.73 -22.87 2.41
CA LEU A 81 -7.61 -22.17 3.35
C LEU A 81 -9.05 -22.63 3.20
N ARG A 82 -9.60 -22.66 1.99
CA ARG A 82 -10.99 -23.05 1.72
C ARG A 82 -11.27 -24.52 2.05
N ASN A 83 -10.29 -25.39 1.80
CA ASN A 83 -10.34 -26.81 2.16
C ASN A 83 -10.28 -27.06 3.67
N GLY A 84 -10.05 -26.04 4.48
CA GLY A 84 -9.96 -26.17 5.94
C GLY A 84 -8.62 -26.73 6.45
N GLU A 85 -7.57 -26.77 5.62
CA GLU A 85 -6.24 -27.28 6.03
C GLU A 85 -5.62 -26.45 7.17
N PHE A 86 -6.07 -25.21 7.35
CA PHE A 86 -5.60 -24.33 8.41
C PHE A 86 -6.54 -24.27 9.62
N ASP A 87 -7.66 -24.99 9.62
CA ASP A 87 -8.71 -24.85 10.64
C ASP A 87 -8.19 -25.18 12.04
N ASP A 88 -7.47 -26.29 12.19
CA ASP A 88 -6.84 -26.68 13.46
C ASP A 88 -5.93 -25.58 14.02
N LYS A 89 -5.20 -24.89 13.13
CA LYS A 89 -4.30 -23.81 13.54
C LYS A 89 -5.08 -22.54 13.85
N ILE A 90 -6.10 -22.22 13.08
CA ILE A 90 -7.00 -21.08 13.31
C ILE A 90 -7.64 -21.23 14.68
N GLU A 91 -8.17 -22.40 15.02
CA GLU A 91 -8.83 -22.65 16.30
C GLU A 91 -7.89 -22.52 17.50
N ARG A 92 -6.63 -22.96 17.35
CA ARG A 92 -5.60 -22.79 18.38
C ARG A 92 -5.18 -21.33 18.57
N THR A 93 -5.22 -20.52 17.51
CA THR A 93 -4.67 -19.15 17.52
C THR A 93 -5.72 -18.10 17.84
N ILE A 94 -6.92 -18.23 17.25
CA ILE A 94 -8.01 -17.25 17.31
C ILE A 94 -9.22 -17.81 18.09
N GLY A 95 -9.38 -19.13 18.13
CA GLY A 95 -10.54 -19.80 18.72
C GLY A 95 -11.51 -20.38 17.66
N PRO A 96 -12.57 -21.06 18.13
CA PRO A 96 -13.48 -21.83 17.28
C PRO A 96 -14.10 -20.98 16.18
N HIS A 97 -14.42 -21.62 15.06
CA HIS A 97 -15.03 -20.97 13.92
C HIS A 97 -16.48 -20.52 14.23
N PRO A 98 -16.89 -19.31 13.81
CA PRO A 98 -18.28 -18.87 13.95
C PRO A 98 -19.28 -19.73 13.16
N VAL A 99 -18.84 -20.36 12.08
CA VAL A 99 -19.66 -21.16 11.16
C VAL A 99 -18.93 -22.47 10.87
N GLU A 100 -19.65 -23.60 10.88
CA GLU A 100 -19.08 -24.93 10.70
C GLU A 100 -18.65 -25.19 9.23
N ASP A 101 -19.39 -24.65 8.25
CA ASP A 101 -19.15 -24.84 6.82
C ASP A 101 -19.04 -23.50 6.06
N ASN A 102 -18.24 -23.50 4.99
CA ASN A 102 -18.06 -22.36 4.09
C ASN A 102 -19.31 -22.04 3.25
N ARG A 103 -20.25 -23.00 3.14
CA ARG A 103 -21.47 -22.87 2.32
C ARG A 103 -22.47 -21.84 2.86
N GLU A 104 -22.61 -21.72 4.17
CA GLU A 104 -23.58 -20.79 4.79
C GLU A 104 -23.25 -19.31 4.53
N LEU A 105 -22.01 -18.98 4.17
CA LEU A 105 -21.60 -17.60 3.84
C LEU A 105 -21.97 -17.17 2.44
N THR A 106 -22.24 -18.11 1.54
CA THR A 106 -22.72 -17.81 0.18
C THR A 106 -24.23 -17.48 0.20
N GLU A 107 -24.95 -17.95 1.22
CA GLU A 107 -26.37 -17.70 1.46
C GLU A 107 -26.64 -16.49 2.36
N LEU A 108 -25.77 -15.47 2.32
CA LEU A 108 -26.12 -14.19 2.93
C LEU A 108 -27.40 -13.67 2.23
N PRO A 109 -28.51 -13.46 2.95
CA PRO A 109 -29.66 -12.77 2.35
C PRO A 109 -29.17 -11.41 1.88
N ALA A 110 -29.43 -11.10 0.61
CA ALA A 110 -29.08 -9.84 -0.06
C ALA A 110 -29.75 -8.59 0.58
N ASP A 111 -30.39 -8.73 1.74
CA ASP A 111 -31.24 -7.74 2.39
C ASP A 111 -30.52 -6.87 3.42
N ASN A 112 -29.24 -7.13 3.70
CA ASN A 112 -28.37 -6.10 4.29
C ASN A 112 -27.45 -5.54 3.21
N ALA A 113 -28.07 -4.90 2.22
CA ALA A 113 -27.45 -3.76 1.58
C ALA A 113 -27.09 -2.76 2.69
N VAL A 114 -25.87 -2.88 3.24
CA VAL A 114 -25.19 -1.75 3.84
C VAL A 114 -25.24 -0.69 2.76
N GLN A 115 -26.17 0.26 2.90
CA GLN A 115 -26.24 1.42 2.04
C GLN A 115 -24.83 1.96 2.01
N ARG A 116 -24.16 1.80 0.86
CA ARG A 116 -22.93 2.54 0.58
C ARG A 116 -23.30 3.97 0.96
N PRO A 117 -22.67 4.58 1.97
CA PRO A 117 -23.09 5.89 2.43
C PRO A 117 -23.12 6.75 1.18
N GLU A 118 -24.32 7.26 0.84
CA GLU A 118 -24.49 8.09 -0.33
C GLU A 118 -23.40 9.16 -0.23
N ARG A 119 -22.56 9.21 -1.27
CA ARG A 119 -21.58 10.27 -1.38
C ARG A 119 -22.40 11.55 -1.32
N ARG A 120 -22.32 12.27 -0.19
CA ARG A 120 -22.95 13.57 -0.05
C ARG A 120 -22.62 14.37 -1.30
N GLU A 121 -23.65 14.92 -1.93
CA GLU A 121 -23.47 15.78 -3.09
C GLU A 121 -22.41 16.84 -2.74
N PRO A 122 -21.44 17.11 -3.64
CA PRO A 122 -20.50 18.19 -3.41
C PRO A 122 -21.29 19.43 -3.05
N PRO A 123 -20.97 20.12 -1.93
CA PRO A 123 -21.66 21.35 -1.60
C PRO A 123 -21.55 22.31 -2.78
N GLU A 124 -22.65 22.99 -3.10
CA GLU A 124 -22.63 24.02 -4.14
C GLU A 124 -21.46 24.98 -3.88
N PRO A 125 -20.73 25.40 -4.94
CA PRO A 125 -19.63 26.33 -4.78
C PRO A 125 -20.17 27.63 -4.19
N ARG A 126 -20.05 27.79 -2.88
CA ARG A 126 -20.30 29.06 -2.23
C ARG A 126 -19.15 29.97 -2.63
N ASP A 127 -19.49 31.14 -3.15
CA ASP A 127 -18.55 32.24 -3.28
C ASP A 127 -17.97 32.51 -1.89
N VAL A 128 -16.72 32.09 -1.71
CA VAL A 128 -15.96 32.38 -0.50
C VAL A 128 -15.72 33.89 -0.48
N GLU A 129 -16.51 34.61 0.32
CA GLU A 129 -16.12 35.97 0.68
C GLU A 129 -14.72 35.90 1.30
N PRO A 130 -13.76 36.69 0.79
CA PRO A 130 -12.40 36.68 1.31
C PRO A 130 -12.42 37.14 2.76
N GLN A 131 -12.27 36.20 3.69
CA GLN A 131 -12.13 36.50 5.10
C GLN A 131 -10.72 37.03 5.37
N GLY A 132 -10.58 38.34 5.22
CA GLY A 132 -9.39 39.07 5.60
C GLY A 132 -9.23 40.36 4.82
N PRO A 133 -8.69 41.43 5.42
CA PRO A 133 -8.26 42.60 4.67
C PRO A 133 -7.29 42.18 3.57
N PRO A 134 -7.41 42.73 2.35
CA PRO A 134 -6.50 42.39 1.26
C PRO A 134 -5.06 42.66 1.69
N LEU A 135 -4.23 41.62 1.67
CA LEU A 135 -2.81 41.74 1.99
C LEU A 135 -2.16 42.68 0.98
N THR A 136 -1.80 43.87 1.44
CA THR A 136 -1.12 44.88 0.62
C THR A 136 0.31 44.37 0.33
N PRO A 137 0.77 44.38 -0.93
CA PRO A 137 2.13 43.96 -1.25
C PRO A 137 3.15 44.85 -0.52
N GLY A 138 4.03 44.24 0.30
CA GLY A 138 5.15 44.94 0.92
C GLY A 138 5.10 45.09 2.45
N ARG A 139 4.06 44.60 3.14
CA ARG A 139 4.09 44.43 4.61
C ARG A 139 3.89 42.96 4.96
N PRO A 140 4.83 42.29 5.65
CA PRO A 140 4.52 41.00 6.25
C PRO A 140 3.40 41.22 7.26
N GLY A 141 2.30 40.48 7.12
CA GLY A 141 1.24 40.43 8.13
C GLY A 141 1.81 40.03 9.49
N PRO A 142 1.08 40.23 10.60
CA PRO A 142 1.55 39.88 11.93
C PRO A 142 1.86 38.37 11.94
N THR A 143 3.15 38.04 11.82
CA THR A 143 3.62 36.67 11.96
C THR A 143 3.55 36.41 13.44
N VAL A 144 2.51 35.69 13.87
CA VAL A 144 2.43 35.20 15.24
C VAL A 144 3.66 34.31 15.42
N ASP A 145 4.60 34.76 16.24
CA ASP A 145 5.86 34.06 16.45
C ASP A 145 5.54 32.67 17.03
N PRO A 146 5.89 31.57 16.34
CA PRO A 146 5.62 30.22 16.84
C PRO A 146 6.34 29.92 18.16
N GLY A 147 7.31 30.74 18.58
CA GLY A 147 7.94 30.69 19.90
C GLY A 147 7.05 31.17 21.05
N LEU A 148 5.91 31.82 20.75
CA LEU A 148 4.95 32.34 21.74
C LEU A 148 3.70 31.45 21.90
N THR A 149 3.38 30.59 20.94
CA THR A 149 2.08 29.88 20.92
C THR A 149 2.16 28.36 21.14
N HIS A 150 3.34 27.73 21.01
CA HIS A 150 3.49 26.29 21.24
C HIS A 150 4.13 25.96 22.61
N PRO A 151 3.52 25.10 23.45
CA PRO A 151 4.01 24.78 24.79
C PRO A 151 5.41 24.11 24.77
N VAL A 152 5.74 23.41 23.69
CA VAL A 152 7.05 22.77 23.48
C VAL A 152 8.19 23.79 23.28
N PHE A 153 7.89 24.98 22.75
CA PHE A 153 8.87 26.06 22.53
C PHE A 153 8.85 27.15 23.62
N ALA A 154 7.82 27.16 24.47
CA ALA A 154 7.72 28.04 25.62
C ALA A 154 8.54 27.58 26.85
N ALA A 155 8.89 26.28 26.92
CA ALA A 155 9.65 25.72 28.03
C ALA A 155 11.07 26.30 28.10
N ALA A 156 11.48 26.74 29.29
CA ALA A 156 12.81 27.31 29.54
C ALA A 156 13.94 26.33 29.19
N GLU A 157 13.70 25.03 29.39
CA GLU A 157 14.64 23.96 29.08
C GLU A 157 14.89 23.82 27.57
N ALA A 158 13.82 23.90 26.76
CA ALA A 158 13.92 23.88 25.30
C ALA A 158 14.71 25.10 24.78
N ARG A 159 14.52 26.28 25.40
CA ARG A 159 15.28 27.49 25.07
C ARG A 159 16.77 27.35 25.42
N ALA A 160 17.08 26.74 26.57
CA ALA A 160 18.46 26.48 26.98
C ALA A 160 19.17 25.50 26.04
N GLN A 161 18.48 24.45 25.60
CA GLN A 161 19.03 23.48 24.63
C GLN A 161 19.29 24.11 23.26
N VAL A 162 18.40 24.98 22.78
CA VAL A 162 18.59 25.73 21.52
C VAL A 162 19.75 26.72 21.64
N ALA A 163 19.87 27.43 22.77
CA ALA A 163 20.98 28.35 23.01
C ALA A 163 22.33 27.61 23.09
N ALA A 164 22.38 26.45 23.76
CA ALA A 164 23.57 25.61 23.82
C ALA A 164 23.97 25.03 22.45
N ALA A 165 22.98 24.66 21.62
CA ALA A 165 23.22 24.23 20.24
C ALA A 165 23.73 25.37 19.35
N ALA A 166 23.21 26.60 19.52
CA ALA A 166 23.67 27.78 18.81
C ALA A 166 25.09 28.21 19.21
N ALA A 167 25.48 27.97 20.47
CA ALA A 167 26.83 28.20 20.99
C ALA A 167 27.83 27.08 20.63
N GLY A 168 27.41 26.06 19.88
CA GLY A 168 28.29 24.96 19.47
C GLY A 168 28.69 24.00 20.60
N HIS A 169 27.95 23.98 21.72
CA HIS A 169 28.18 23.08 22.86
C HIS A 169 27.08 22.02 23.01
N GLY A 170 26.20 21.91 22.01
CA GLY A 170 25.15 20.89 21.95
C GLY A 170 25.72 19.50 21.65
N GLN A 171 25.05 18.46 22.15
CA GLN A 171 25.40 17.07 21.86
C GLN A 171 25.53 16.83 20.35
N SER A 172 26.59 16.10 19.94
CA SER A 172 26.86 15.80 18.54
C SER A 172 25.71 14.98 17.95
N ARG A 173 24.90 15.62 17.10
CA ARG A 173 23.87 14.92 16.32
C ARG A 173 24.56 14.11 15.23
N PRO A 174 24.15 12.85 14.99
CA PRO A 174 24.59 12.14 13.78
C PRO A 174 24.19 12.96 12.55
N SER A 175 25.18 13.10 11.64
CA SER A 175 25.19 13.75 10.32
C SER A 175 23.93 14.49 9.84
N PRO A 176 24.04 15.74 9.35
CA PRO A 176 22.92 16.42 8.70
C PRO A 176 22.41 15.61 7.51
N GLY A 177 21.12 15.27 7.53
CA GLY A 177 20.42 14.79 6.34
C GLY A 177 20.57 15.78 5.17
N PRO A 178 20.31 15.35 3.93
CA PRO A 178 20.67 16.09 2.72
C PRO A 178 20.16 17.55 2.77
N SER A 179 21.07 18.49 2.50
CA SER A 179 20.83 19.92 2.56
C SER A 179 19.59 20.33 1.77
N ARG A 180 18.68 21.10 2.39
CA ARG A 180 17.52 21.71 1.72
C ARG A 180 17.98 22.48 0.49
N ILE A 181 17.65 21.95 -0.68
CA ILE A 181 17.84 22.62 -1.97
C ILE A 181 17.01 23.92 -1.95
N LYS A 182 17.67 25.03 -2.30
CA LYS A 182 17.07 26.37 -2.38
C LYS A 182 15.87 26.33 -3.34
N ARG A 183 14.67 26.63 -2.83
CA ARG A 183 13.47 26.82 -3.67
C ARG A 183 13.68 28.08 -4.53
N ARG A 184 13.89 27.88 -5.84
CA ARG A 184 13.73 28.94 -6.84
C ARG A 184 12.24 29.03 -7.19
N ALA A 185 11.72 30.25 -7.21
CA ALA A 185 10.33 30.55 -7.50
C ALA A 185 10.07 30.52 -9.02
N VAL A 186 8.92 29.93 -9.37
CA VAL A 186 8.09 30.17 -10.56
C VAL A 186 8.63 29.73 -11.92
N GLY A 187 7.93 28.77 -12.53
CA GLY A 187 7.90 28.58 -13.98
C GLY A 187 7.97 27.12 -14.43
N GLY A 188 6.81 26.47 -14.60
CA GLY A 188 6.65 25.34 -15.52
C GLY A 188 7.28 24.01 -15.13
N ILE A 189 6.42 23.02 -14.91
CA ILE A 189 6.67 21.60 -15.21
C ILE A 189 7.47 21.44 -16.51
N GLY A 190 8.79 21.39 -16.39
CA GLY A 190 9.73 21.05 -17.47
C GLY A 190 9.72 19.56 -17.75
N GLY A 191 8.55 19.04 -18.14
CA GLY A 191 8.50 17.87 -19.02
C GLY A 191 8.82 18.37 -20.43
N ALA A 192 9.70 17.68 -21.15
CA ALA A 192 9.80 17.87 -22.58
C ALA A 192 8.39 17.66 -23.17
N GLY A 193 7.79 18.74 -23.70
CA GLY A 193 6.41 18.75 -24.14
C GLY A 193 6.14 17.62 -25.12
N VAL A 194 5.29 16.69 -24.71
CA VAL A 194 4.76 15.65 -25.60
C VAL A 194 3.89 16.35 -26.63
N LYS A 195 4.33 16.37 -27.89
CA LYS A 195 3.53 16.90 -28.99
C LYS A 195 2.25 16.07 -29.13
N VAL A 196 1.12 16.79 -29.25
CA VAL A 196 -0.20 16.21 -29.52
C VAL A 196 -0.10 15.40 -30.83
N GLY A 197 -0.44 14.11 -30.77
CA GLY A 197 -0.38 13.19 -31.92
C GLY A 197 0.58 11.99 -31.80
N THR A 198 1.27 11.81 -30.68
CA THR A 198 2.13 10.60 -30.50
C THR A 198 1.25 9.36 -30.23
N PRO A 199 1.35 8.29 -31.05
CA PRO A 199 0.54 7.09 -30.86
C PRO A 199 0.84 6.42 -29.52
N ILE A 200 -0.22 5.91 -28.88
CA ILE A 200 -0.24 5.36 -27.51
C ILE A 200 0.81 4.23 -27.32
N THR A 201 1.21 3.56 -28.40
CA THR A 201 2.18 2.46 -28.42
C THR A 201 3.63 2.86 -28.13
N GLN A 202 3.97 4.16 -28.08
CA GLN A 202 5.34 4.64 -27.80
C GLN A 202 5.52 5.27 -26.39
N ARG A 203 4.49 5.24 -25.54
CA ARG A 203 4.57 5.74 -24.16
C ARG A 203 5.18 4.68 -23.24
N ARG A 204 6.51 4.72 -23.04
CA ARG A 204 7.22 3.83 -22.10
C ARG A 204 6.88 4.08 -20.62
N ASP A 205 6.20 5.18 -20.30
CA ASP A 205 5.83 5.56 -18.93
C ASP A 205 4.43 5.06 -18.48
N LEU A 206 3.75 4.27 -19.34
CA LEU A 206 2.50 3.55 -19.01
C LEU A 206 2.72 2.04 -18.82
N ILE A 207 3.97 1.57 -18.83
CA ILE A 207 4.34 0.16 -18.64
C ILE A 207 4.50 -0.14 -17.15
N VAL A 208 3.49 0.21 -16.35
CA VAL A 208 3.29 -0.30 -14.98
C VAL A 208 1.86 -0.85 -14.81
N GLY A 209 0.96 -0.58 -15.76
CA GLY A 209 -0.47 -0.87 -15.61
C GLY A 209 -1.13 -1.57 -16.78
N LYS A 210 -0.41 -2.41 -17.54
CA LYS A 210 -1.06 -3.29 -18.53
C LYS A 210 -0.80 -4.77 -18.28
N PHE A 211 0.47 -5.16 -18.11
CA PHE A 211 0.81 -6.54 -17.76
C PHE A 211 0.41 -6.88 -16.32
N SER A 212 0.72 -6.01 -15.34
CA SER A 212 0.34 -6.26 -13.95
C SER A 212 -1.17 -6.28 -13.75
N SER A 213 -1.93 -5.49 -14.50
CA SER A 213 -3.40 -5.45 -14.41
C SER A 213 -4.06 -6.63 -15.10
N GLU A 214 -3.53 -7.11 -16.24
CA GLU A 214 -4.06 -8.30 -16.92
C GLU A 214 -3.81 -9.57 -16.09
N HIS A 215 -2.58 -9.76 -15.59
CA HIS A 215 -2.26 -10.88 -14.70
C HIS A 215 -3.02 -10.82 -13.38
N GLN A 216 -3.29 -9.61 -12.85
CA GLN A 216 -4.14 -9.43 -11.68
C GLN A 216 -5.59 -9.79 -12.00
N ALA A 217 -6.16 -9.28 -13.10
CA ALA A 217 -7.54 -9.56 -13.48
C ALA A 217 -7.77 -11.06 -13.75
N GLN A 218 -6.84 -11.73 -14.43
CA GLN A 218 -6.91 -13.17 -14.63
C GLN A 218 -6.85 -13.93 -13.30
N LEU A 219 -5.95 -13.53 -12.39
CA LEU A 219 -5.86 -14.14 -11.06
C LEU A 219 -7.14 -13.89 -10.23
N ASP A 220 -7.73 -12.70 -10.34
CA ASP A 220 -8.98 -12.34 -9.69
C ASP A 220 -10.14 -13.20 -10.20
N GLU A 221 -10.26 -13.39 -11.52
CA GLU A 221 -11.26 -14.26 -12.13
C GLU A 221 -11.09 -15.72 -11.69
N GLU A 222 -9.86 -16.22 -11.66
CA GLU A 222 -9.55 -17.57 -11.19
C GLU A 222 -9.86 -17.74 -9.70
N ILE A 223 -9.56 -16.74 -8.86
CA ILE A 223 -9.90 -16.78 -7.43
C ILE A 223 -11.41 -16.73 -7.25
N LEU A 224 -12.12 -15.87 -7.99
CA LEU A 224 -13.58 -15.85 -7.97
C LEU A 224 -14.19 -17.16 -8.46
N ALA A 225 -13.56 -17.87 -9.40
CA ALA A 225 -13.97 -19.21 -9.80
C ALA A 225 -13.73 -20.22 -8.68
N LEU A 226 -12.57 -20.21 -8.01
CA LEU A 226 -12.30 -21.05 -6.83
C LEU A 226 -13.29 -20.80 -5.69
N LEU A 227 -13.81 -19.57 -5.56
CA LEU A 227 -14.85 -19.25 -4.58
C LEU A 227 -16.25 -19.74 -5.01
N ARG A 228 -16.48 -19.97 -6.31
CA ARG A 228 -17.77 -20.36 -6.90
C ARG A 228 -17.92 -21.87 -7.16
N ASP A 229 -16.84 -22.58 -7.50
CA ASP A 229 -16.90 -23.94 -8.04
C ASP A 229 -17.07 -25.06 -6.98
N GLU A 230 -17.11 -24.73 -5.69
CA GLU A 230 -17.41 -25.70 -4.61
C GLU A 230 -18.85 -25.57 -4.07
N VAL A 231 -19.80 -25.25 -4.97
CA VAL A 231 -21.25 -25.37 -4.72
C VAL A 231 -21.69 -26.82 -4.82
#